data_AF-A0A2V8YML3-F1
#
_entry.id   AF-A0A2V8YML3-F1
#
_cell.length_a   1.000
_cell.length_b   1.000
_cell.length_c   1.000
_cell.angle_alpha   90.00
_cell.angle_beta   90.00
_cell.angle_gamma   90.00
#
_symmetry.space_group_name_H-M   'P 1'
#
loop_
_entity.id
_entity.type
_entity.pdbx_description
1 polymer ?
#
loop_
_entity_poly.entity_id
_entity_poly.type
_entity_poly.pdbx_seq_one_letter_code
_entity_poly.pdbx_strand_id
1 'polypeptide(L)'
;EAREFVKERILRILCGEVSQVVKGLRQMATKRKLKGQRRATVLAVAAYYYRNRARMRYDSYLRKGYPIASGPVEGACKNLVKDRMERSGMRWTLPMAEAVLRLRAVYLSEHFEEY
;
A
#
# COMPACT_ATOMS: atom_id res chain seq x y z
N GLU A 1 24.22 -1.49 5.45
CA GLU A 1 23.89 -2.90 5.16
C GLU A 1 22.39 -3.21 5.11
N ALA A 2 21.64 -3.08 6.21
CA ALA A 2 20.21 -3.48 6.26
C ALA A 2 19.29 -2.73 5.27
N ARG A 3 19.48 -1.41 5.09
CA ARG A 3 18.70 -0.62 4.12
C ARG A 3 18.89 -1.10 2.68
N GLU A 4 20.13 -1.45 2.33
CA GLU A 4 20.48 -1.89 0.98
C GLU A 4 19.87 -3.26 0.68
N PHE A 5 19.96 -4.17 1.64
CA PHE A 5 19.28 -5.47 1.59
C PHE A 5 17.78 -5.34 1.29
N VAL A 6 17.11 -4.38 1.93
CA VAL A 6 15.68 -4.11 1.73
C VAL A 6 15.42 -3.50 0.36
N LYS A 7 16.19 -2.47 -0.03
CA LYS A 7 16.07 -1.80 -1.34
C LYS A 7 16.18 -2.79 -2.50
N GLU A 8 17.18 -3.67 -2.47
CA GLU A 8 17.39 -4.70 -3.48
C GLU A 8 16.13 -5.59 -3.65
N ARG A 9 15.52 -6.03 -2.54
CA ARG A 9 14.34 -6.90 -2.57
C ARG A 9 13.07 -6.17 -2.98
N ILE A 10 12.92 -4.91 -2.56
CA ILE A 10 11.82 -4.06 -3.01
C ILE A 10 11.90 -3.88 -4.52
N LEU A 11 13.07 -3.54 -5.06
CA LEU A 11 13.26 -3.37 -6.50
C LEU A 11 12.84 -4.64 -7.26
N ARG A 12 13.29 -5.81 -6.80
CA ARG A 12 12.89 -7.10 -7.40
C ARG A 12 11.37 -7.34 -7.35
N ILE A 13 10.72 -6.99 -6.24
CA ILE A 13 9.25 -7.06 -6.12
C ILE A 13 8.58 -6.11 -7.13
N LEU A 14 9.08 -4.88 -7.26
CA LEU A 14 8.57 -3.90 -8.23
C LEU A 14 8.77 -4.35 -9.69
N CYS A 15 9.83 -5.11 -9.95
CA CYS A 15 10.09 -5.76 -11.25
C CYS A 15 9.29 -7.08 -11.45
N GLY A 16 8.38 -7.45 -10.55
CA GLY A 16 7.53 -8.65 -10.69
C GLY A 16 8.18 -9.95 -10.23
N GLU A 17 9.38 -9.90 -9.64
CA GLU A 17 10.15 -11.10 -9.23
C GLU A 17 9.80 -11.63 -7.83
N VAL A 18 8.55 -11.44 -7.39
CA VAL A 18 8.10 -11.79 -6.02
C VAL A 18 8.41 -13.25 -5.67
N SER A 19 8.23 -14.18 -6.61
CA SER A 19 8.53 -15.60 -6.40
C SER A 19 10.02 -15.85 -6.14
N GLN A 20 10.93 -15.11 -6.78
CA GLN A 20 12.37 -15.23 -6.54
C GLN A 20 12.76 -14.66 -5.18
N VAL A 21 12.14 -13.54 -4.78
CA VAL A 21 12.33 -12.99 -3.43
C VAL A 21 11.87 -13.97 -2.36
N VAL A 22 10.71 -14.61 -2.53
CA VAL A 22 10.22 -15.68 -1.64
C VAL A 22 11.22 -16.84 -1.54
N LYS A 23 11.74 -17.31 -2.69
CA LYS A 23 12.75 -18.37 -2.73
C LYS A 23 14.01 -17.96 -1.94
N GLY A 24 14.50 -16.74 -2.17
CA GLY A 24 15.65 -16.19 -1.45
C GLY A 24 15.44 -16.10 0.06
N LEU A 25 14.28 -15.62 0.52
CA LEU A 25 13.94 -15.54 1.95
C LEU A 25 13.90 -16.92 2.61
N ARG A 26 13.29 -17.92 1.95
CA ARG A 26 13.28 -19.31 2.44
C ARG A 26 14.69 -19.90 2.52
N GLN A 27 15.53 -19.67 1.50
CA GLN A 27 16.92 -20.12 1.51
C GLN A 27 17.73 -19.45 2.61
N MET A 28 17.53 -18.15 2.87
CA MET A 28 18.20 -17.45 3.96
C MET A 28 17.88 -18.07 5.32
N ALA A 29 16.61 -18.43 5.56
CA ALA A 29 16.21 -19.07 6.82
C ALA A 29 16.99 -20.37 7.09
N THR A 30 17.28 -21.14 6.04
CA THR A 30 18.05 -22.40 6.14
C THR A 30 19.56 -22.16 6.13
N LYS A 31 20.10 -21.46 5.13
CA LYS A 31 21.54 -21.27 4.92
C LYS A 31 22.20 -20.46 6.04
N ARG A 32 21.50 -19.46 6.58
CA ARG A 32 21.98 -18.68 7.73
C ARG A 32 21.66 -19.33 9.08
N LYS A 33 21.13 -20.55 9.08
CA LYS A 33 20.75 -21.32 10.28
C LYS A 33 19.92 -20.49 11.27
N LEU A 34 18.96 -19.70 10.77
CA LEU A 34 18.11 -18.88 11.62
C LEU A 34 17.26 -19.78 12.52
N LYS A 35 17.12 -19.39 13.79
CA LYS A 35 16.37 -20.11 14.83
C LYS A 35 15.37 -19.20 15.52
N GLY A 36 14.42 -19.81 16.23
CA GLY A 36 13.39 -19.13 17.03
C GLY A 36 12.63 -18.07 16.24
N GLN A 37 12.39 -16.93 16.88
CA GLN A 37 11.58 -15.84 16.33
C GLN A 37 12.11 -15.31 14.99
N ARG A 38 13.43 -15.23 14.80
CA ARG A 38 14.02 -14.72 13.54
C ARG A 38 13.66 -15.61 12.35
N ARG A 39 13.67 -16.94 12.56
CA ARG A 39 13.25 -17.91 11.53
C ARG A 39 11.76 -17.76 11.25
N ALA A 40 10.95 -17.67 12.30
CA ALA A 40 9.51 -17.54 12.20
C ALA A 40 9.11 -16.30 11.39
N THR A 41 9.71 -15.14 11.70
CA THR A 41 9.45 -13.87 10.98
C THR A 41 9.79 -13.98 9.50
N VAL A 42 10.98 -14.48 9.14
CA VAL A 42 11.39 -14.60 7.72
C VAL A 42 10.45 -15.53 6.94
N LEU A 43 10.07 -16.67 7.53
CA LEU A 43 9.16 -17.61 6.89
C LEU A 43 7.74 -17.07 6.79
N ALA A 44 7.26 -16.33 7.79
CA ALA A 44 5.95 -15.67 7.76
C ALA A 44 5.88 -14.63 6.63
N VAL A 45 6.91 -13.80 6.48
CA VAL A 45 7.00 -12.82 5.37
C VAL A 45 7.02 -13.53 4.02
N ALA A 46 7.85 -14.58 3.87
CA ALA A 46 7.90 -15.35 2.64
C ALA A 46 6.55 -16.02 2.31
N ALA A 47 5.83 -16.53 3.30
CA ALA A 47 4.50 -17.11 3.13
C ALA A 47 3.48 -16.05 2.71
N TYR A 48 3.52 -14.86 3.33
CA TYR A 48 2.63 -13.75 2.97
C TYR A 48 2.82 -13.31 1.51
N TYR A 49 4.07 -13.08 1.08
CA TYR A 49 4.36 -12.72 -0.31
C TYR A 49 3.93 -13.81 -1.29
N TYR A 50 4.17 -15.09 -0.95
CA TYR A 50 3.75 -16.20 -1.81
C TYR A 50 2.23 -16.29 -1.96
N ARG A 51 1.48 -16.16 -0.86
CA ARG A 51 0.01 -16.17 -0.91
C ARG A 51 -0.53 -15.00 -1.74
N ASN A 52 0.07 -13.81 -1.62
CA ASN A 52 -0.41 -12.60 -2.28
C ASN A 52 0.23 -12.32 -3.64
N ARG A 53 1.13 -13.18 -4.15
CA ARG A 53 1.90 -12.95 -5.39
C ARG A 53 1.05 -12.52 -6.59
N ALA A 54 -0.16 -13.06 -6.73
CA ALA A 54 -1.10 -12.70 -7.81
C ALA A 54 -1.54 -11.23 -7.75
N ARG A 55 -1.57 -10.63 -6.55
CA ARG A 55 -1.90 -9.22 -6.31
C ARG A 55 -0.67 -8.32 -6.36
N MET A 56 0.54 -8.88 -6.45
CA MET A 56 1.82 -8.14 -6.42
C MET A 56 2.46 -8.04 -7.82
N ARG A 57 1.64 -7.96 -8.88
CA ARG A 57 2.08 -7.79 -10.28
C ARG A 57 2.48 -6.33 -10.55
N TYR A 58 3.37 -5.81 -9.72
CA TYR A 58 3.72 -4.38 -9.71
C TYR A 58 4.39 -3.92 -11.01
N ASP A 59 5.12 -4.80 -11.69
CA ASP A 59 5.68 -4.55 -13.01
C ASP A 59 4.58 -4.14 -14.01
N SER A 60 3.45 -4.85 -13.99
CA SER A 60 2.30 -4.55 -14.84
C SER A 60 1.54 -3.33 -14.35
N TYR A 61 1.43 -3.12 -13.03
CA TYR A 61 0.67 -1.99 -12.48
C TYR A 61 1.39 -0.67 -12.74
N LEU A 62 2.71 -0.64 -12.52
CA LEU A 62 3.53 0.53 -12.78
C LEU A 62 3.55 0.87 -14.27
N ARG A 63 3.67 -0.12 -15.17
CA ARG A 63 3.57 0.11 -16.62
C ARG A 63 2.24 0.72 -17.04
N LYS A 64 1.15 0.41 -16.33
CA LYS A 64 -0.20 0.94 -16.57
C LYS A 64 -0.47 2.27 -15.86
N GLY A 65 0.49 2.79 -15.09
CA GLY A 65 0.30 4.00 -14.28
C GLY A 65 -0.63 3.82 -13.08
N TYR A 66 -0.87 2.59 -12.63
CA TYR A 66 -1.73 2.34 -11.48
C TYR A 66 -1.03 2.73 -10.17
N PRO A 67 -1.75 3.35 -9.22
CA PRO A 67 -1.21 3.60 -7.90
C PRO A 67 -0.96 2.27 -7.17
N ILE A 68 0.27 2.06 -6.69
CA ILE A 68 0.67 0.83 -5.97
C ILE A 68 0.86 1.04 -4.46
N ALA A 69 0.75 2.30 -4.01
CA ALA A 69 0.86 2.68 -2.61
C ALA A 69 -0.51 3.14 -2.07
N SER A 70 -0.76 2.90 -0.79
CA SER A 70 -1.98 3.35 -0.11
C SER A 70 -1.96 4.84 0.24
N GLY A 71 -0.81 5.51 0.17
CA GLY A 71 -0.63 6.91 0.57
C GLY A 71 -1.68 7.88 0.00
N PRO A 72 -1.93 7.91 -1.32
CA PRO A 72 -2.98 8.76 -1.88
C PRO A 72 -4.38 8.44 -1.35
N VAL A 73 -4.70 7.16 -1.15
CA VAL A 73 -5.99 6.71 -0.60
C VAL A 73 -6.13 7.10 0.87
N GLU A 74 -5.11 6.85 1.68
CA GLU A 74 -5.05 7.24 3.09
C GLU A 74 -5.11 8.76 3.26
N GLY A 75 -4.40 9.50 2.40
CA GLY A 75 -4.44 10.96 2.34
C GLY A 75 -5.83 11.49 2.04
N ALA A 76 -6.55 10.89 1.08
CA ALA A 76 -7.94 11.23 0.81
C ALA A 76 -8.84 10.90 2.01
N CYS A 77 -8.74 9.70 2.59
CA CYS A 77 -9.52 9.35 3.79
C CYS A 77 -9.28 10.35 4.92
N LYS A 78 -8.05 10.80 5.13
CA LYS A 78 -7.70 11.77 6.17
C LYS A 78 -8.22 13.18 5.84
N ASN A 79 -7.79 13.75 4.73
CA ASN A 79 -7.95 15.19 4.45
C ASN A 79 -9.30 15.53 3.78
N LEU A 80 -9.79 14.65 2.89
CA LEU A 80 -11.06 14.84 2.20
C LEU A 80 -12.22 14.44 3.12
N VAL A 81 -12.16 13.23 3.71
CA VAL A 81 -13.26 12.66 4.48
C VAL A 81 -13.22 13.08 5.94
N LYS A 82 -12.22 12.64 6.71
CA LYS A 82 -12.23 12.79 8.18
C LYS A 82 -12.27 14.24 8.63
N ASP A 83 -11.41 15.09 8.07
CA ASP A 83 -11.34 16.52 8.45
C ASP A 83 -12.69 17.25 8.32
N ARG A 84 -13.56 16.78 7.41
CA ARG A 84 -14.89 17.36 7.23
C ARG A 84 -15.97 16.63 8.00
N MET A 85 -15.96 15.30 7.98
CA MET A 85 -17.11 14.48 8.39
C MET A 85 -17.10 14.14 9.88
N GLU A 86 -15.93 14.11 10.53
CA GLU A 86 -15.78 13.67 11.93
C GLU A 86 -15.69 14.83 12.96
N ARG A 87 -16.15 16.03 12.61
CA ARG A 87 -16.16 17.15 13.57
C ARG A 87 -17.36 17.05 14.53
N SER A 88 -17.19 17.60 15.73
CA SER A 88 -18.20 17.57 16.79
C SER A 88 -19.55 18.13 16.34
N GLY A 89 -20.63 17.48 16.76
CA GLY A 89 -22.01 17.89 16.49
C GLY A 89 -22.52 17.58 15.08
N MET A 90 -21.69 17.00 14.20
CA MET A 90 -22.10 16.72 12.83
C MET A 90 -22.96 15.47 12.72
N ARG A 91 -24.05 15.58 11.97
CA ARG A 91 -24.93 14.48 11.60
C ARG A 91 -25.12 14.50 10.10
N TRP A 92 -24.95 13.36 9.46
CA TRP A 92 -24.98 13.24 8.02
C TRP A 92 -26.01 12.19 7.60
N THR A 93 -26.88 12.56 6.67
CA THR A 93 -27.54 11.56 5.82
C THR A 93 -26.60 11.21 4.68
N LEU A 94 -26.73 10.01 4.10
CA LEU A 94 -25.87 9.58 3.00
C LEU A 94 -25.87 10.57 1.80
N PRO A 95 -27.03 11.08 1.34
CA PRO A 95 -27.04 12.06 0.24
C PRO A 95 -26.31 13.36 0.58
N MET A 96 -26.45 13.85 1.82
CA MET A 96 -25.78 15.08 2.25
C MET A 96 -24.27 14.89 2.39
N ALA A 97 -23.84 13.76 2.95
CA ALA A 97 -22.44 13.39 3.03
C ALA A 97 -21.78 13.37 1.65
N GLU A 98 -22.42 12.70 0.69
CA GLU A 98 -21.91 12.57 -0.67
C GLU A 98 -21.80 13.93 -1.37
N ALA A 99 -22.84 14.76 -1.30
CA ALA A 99 -22.82 16.09 -1.90
C ALA A 99 -21.67 16.97 -1.36
N VAL A 100 -21.49 16.99 -0.03
CA VAL A 100 -20.40 17.77 0.59
C VAL A 100 -19.02 17.21 0.23
N LEU A 101 -18.86 15.88 0.18
CA LEU A 101 -17.58 15.27 -0.19
C LEU A 101 -17.22 15.55 -1.65
N ARG A 102 -18.18 15.50 -2.58
CA ARG A 102 -17.96 15.85 -3.98
C ARG A 102 -17.51 17.32 -4.12
N LEU A 103 -18.22 18.25 -3.49
CA LEU A 103 -17.86 19.67 -3.50
C LEU A 103 -16.45 19.90 -2.94
N ARG A 104 -16.16 19.25 -1.81
CA ARG A 104 -14.84 19.34 -1.17
C ARG A 104 -13.74 18.71 -2.02
N ALA A 105 -14.01 17.65 -2.76
CA ALA A 105 -13.05 17.03 -3.66
C ALA A 105 -12.64 17.99 -4.78
N VAL A 106 -13.61 18.69 -5.39
CA VAL A 106 -13.35 19.71 -6.40
C VAL A 106 -12.53 20.87 -5.80
N TYR A 107 -12.91 21.35 -4.62
CA TYR A 107 -12.20 22.42 -3.92
C TYR A 107 -10.74 22.04 -3.57
N LEU A 108 -10.51 20.86 -3.00
CA LEU A 108 -9.16 20.39 -2.63
C LEU A 108 -8.29 20.03 -3.83
N SER A 109 -8.90 19.82 -4.99
CA SER A 109 -8.18 19.61 -6.25
C SER A 109 -7.92 20.92 -6.99
N GLU A 110 -8.29 22.07 -6.42
CA GLU A 110 -8.15 23.40 -7.03
C GLU A 110 -8.93 23.60 -8.34
N HIS A 111 -9.93 22.76 -8.62
CA HIS A 111 -10.76 22.82 -9.84
C HIS A 111 -12.10 23.54 -9.61
N PHE A 112 -12.26 24.24 -8.48
CA PHE A 112 -13.55 24.85 -8.11
C PHE A 112 -13.99 25.94 -9.08
N GLU A 113 -13.06 26.74 -9.57
CA GLU A 113 -13.33 27.85 -10.50
C GLU A 113 -13.65 27.39 -11.94
N GLU A 114 -13.49 26.10 -12.25
CA GLU A 114 -13.78 25.52 -13.57
C GLU A 114 -15.26 25.15 -13.77
N TYR A 115 -16.11 25.36 -12.76
CA TYR A 115 -17.53 25.00 -12.73
C TYR A 115 -18.43 26.20 -12.44
#